data_AF-A0A3D8L830-F1
#
_entry.id   AF-A0A3D8L830-F1
#
_cell.length_a   1.000
_cell.length_b   1.000
_cell.length_c   1.000
_cell.angle_alpha   90.00
_cell.angle_beta   90.00
_cell.angle_gamma   90.00
#
_symmetry.space_group_name_H-M   'P 1'
#
loop_
_entity.id
_entity.type
_entity.pdbx_description
1 polymer ?
#
loop_
_entity_poly.entity_id
_entity_poly.type
_entity_poly.pdbx_seq_one_letter_code
_entity_poly.pdbx_strand_id
1 'polypeptide(L)' 'MYIIFLMIAVSITVAALFLGAFLWAVRSGQYDDDYTPAVRMLFENEVTDNKKPEAKAKT' A
#
# COMPACT_ATOMS: atom_id res chain seq x y z
N MET A 1 -14.55 42.95 -1.36
CA MET A 1 -14.97 42.09 -2.50
C MET A 1 -13.85 41.20 -3.04
N TYR A 2 -12.56 41.49 -2.78
CA TYR A 2 -11.42 40.65 -3.18
C TYR A 2 -11.31 39.30 -2.42
N ILE A 3 -11.73 39.27 -1.15
CA ILE A 3 -11.65 38.06 -0.30
C ILE A 3 -12.32 36.83 -0.93
N ILE A 4 -13.43 37.02 -1.65
CA ILE A 4 -14.19 35.92 -2.26
C ILE A 4 -13.34 35.23 -3.34
N PHE A 5 -12.65 36.01 -4.18
CA PHE A 5 -11.76 35.45 -5.19
C PHE A 5 -10.57 34.71 -4.57
N LEU A 6 -10.01 35.22 -3.47
CA LEU A 6 -8.95 34.54 -2.72
C LEU A 6 -9.45 33.20 -2.14
N MET A 7 -10.63 33.18 -1.52
CA MET A 7 -11.22 31.96 -0.96
C MET A 7 -11.49 30.90 -2.02
N ILE A 8 -12.00 31.30 -3.19
CA ILE A 8 -12.22 30.39 -4.32
C ILE A 8 -10.90 29.78 -4.81
N ALA A 9 -9.86 30.61 -4.98
CA ALA A 9 -8.55 30.14 -5.42
C ALA A 9 -7.97 29.12 -4.42
N VAL A 10 -7.97 29.46 -3.12
CA VAL A 10 -7.48 28.55 -2.07
C VAL A 10 -8.27 27.25 -2.04
N SER A 11 -9.61 27.30 -2.13
CA SER A 11 -10.46 26.12 -2.14
C SER A 11 -10.15 25.18 -3.30
N ILE A 12 -9.98 25.74 -4.51
CA ILE A 12 -9.66 24.95 -5.71
C ILE A 12 -8.25 24.36 -5.59
N THR A 13 -7.28 25.14 -5.11
CA THR A 13 -5.90 24.64 -4.89
C THR A 13 -5.88 23.47 -3.92
N VAL A 14 -6.57 23.57 -2.79
CA VAL A 14 -6.65 22.48 -1.81
C VAL A 14 -7.32 21.25 -2.43
N ALA A 15 -8.44 21.42 -3.14
CA ALA A 15 -9.10 20.31 -3.82
C ALA A 15 -8.20 19.61 -4.86
N ALA A 16 -7.47 20.39 -5.66
CA ALA A 16 -6.54 19.86 -6.65
C ALA A 16 -5.35 19.13 -6.01
N LEU A 17 -4.81 19.65 -4.90
CA LEU A 17 -3.75 18.99 -4.14
C LEU A 17 -4.22 17.65 -3.57
N PHE A 18 -5.40 17.61 -2.96
CA PHE A 18 -5.98 16.37 -2.44
C PHE A 18 -6.21 15.35 -3.55
N LEU A 19 -6.78 15.78 -4.67
CA LEU A 19 -7.01 14.91 -5.83
C LEU A 19 -5.68 14.40 -6.41
N GLY A 20 -4.68 15.26 -6.56
CA GLY A 20 -3.35 14.88 -7.05
C GLY A 20 -2.65 13.87 -6.14
N ALA A 21 -2.68 14.10 -4.83
CA ALA A 21 -2.15 13.17 -3.84
C ALA A 21 -2.90 11.82 -3.87
N PHE A 22 -4.23 11.85 -3.98
CA PHE A 22 -5.05 10.64 -4.11
C PHE A 22 -4.68 9.83 -5.36
N LEU A 23 -4.61 10.46 -6.53
CA LEU A 23 -4.24 9.79 -7.78
C LEU A 23 -2.81 9.23 -7.71
N TRP A 24 -1.89 9.95 -7.08
CA TRP A 24 -0.53 9.46 -6.86
C TRP A 24 -0.50 8.21 -5.96
N ALA A 25 -1.23 8.22 -4.83
CA ALA A 25 -1.30 7.10 -3.90
C ALA A 25 -1.94 5.84 -4.52
N VAL A 26 -2.99 6.02 -5.33
CA VAL A 26 -3.61 4.90 -6.09
C VAL A 26 -2.63 4.34 -7.10
N ARG A 27 -1.87 5.20 -7.79
CA ARG A 27 -0.93 4.76 -8.82
C ARG A 27 0.39 4.22 -8.25
N SER A 28 0.76 4.56 -7.02
CA SER A 28 1.95 4.04 -6.34
C SER A 28 1.77 2.65 -5.75
N GLY A 29 0.58 2.04 -5.90
CA GLY A 29 0.33 0.70 -5.37
C GLY A 29 0.27 0.64 -3.85
N GLN A 30 0.00 1.77 -3.18
CA GLN A 30 -0.11 1.79 -1.71
C GLN A 30 -1.23 0.87 -1.19
N TYR A 31 -2.20 0.55 -2.04
CA TYR A 31 -3.31 -0.34 -1.76
C TYR A 31 -3.04 -1.79 -2.19
N ASP A 32 -1.84 -2.13 -2.67
CA ASP A 32 -1.55 -3.50 -3.15
C ASP A 32 -1.27 -4.48 -1.98
N ASP A 33 -1.05 -3.97 -0.76
CA ASP A 33 -0.87 -4.78 0.45
C ASP A 33 -2.22 -5.03 1.17
N ASP A 34 -3.16 -5.64 0.44
CA ASP A 34 -4.47 -6.04 0.96
C ASP A 34 -4.39 -7.29 1.85
N TYR A 35 -3.24 -7.97 1.88
CA TYR A 35 -3.00 -9.15 2.69
C TYR A 35 -2.30 -8.79 4.00
N THR A 36 -3.12 -8.57 5.04
CA THR A 36 -2.60 -8.24 6.38
C THR A 36 -1.47 -9.17 6.83
N PRO A 37 -0.42 -8.64 7.49
CA PRO A 37 0.75 -9.41 7.91
C PRO A 37 0.40 -10.61 8.80
N ALA A 38 -0.67 -10.52 9.60
CA ALA A 38 -1.16 -11.62 10.43
C ALA A 38 -1.60 -12.85 9.61
N VAL A 39 -2.20 -12.64 8.43
CA VAL A 39 -2.66 -13.71 7.55
C VAL A 39 -1.48 -14.37 6.84
N ARG A 40 -0.52 -13.57 6.36
CA ARG A 40 0.73 -14.10 5.79
C ARG A 40 1.44 -14.99 6.81
N MET A 41 1.65 -14.50 8.03
CA MET A 41 2.33 -15.26 9.09
C MET A 41 1.59 -16.55 9.48
N LEU A 42 0.25 -16.58 9.45
CA LEU A 42 -0.53 -17.77 9.81
C LEU A 42 -0.35 -18.91 8.80
N PHE A 43 -0.30 -18.60 7.50
CA PHE A 43 -0.23 -19.60 6.43
C PHE A 43 1.21 -19.90 5.95
N GLU A 44 2.17 -19.00 6.21
CA GLU A 44 3.59 -19.21 5.86
C GLU A 44 4.25 -20.31 6.72
N ASN A 45 3.69 -20.57 7.92
CA ASN A 45 4.12 -21.67 8.79
C ASN A 45 3.70 -23.05 8.28
N GLU A 46 2.64 -23.17 7.46
CA GLU A 46 2.15 -24.46 6.95
C GLU A 46 2.94 -24.94 5.71
N VAL A 47 3.45 -24.01 4.91
CA VAL A 47 4.14 -24.34 3.64
C VAL A 47 5.57 -24.80 3.87
N THR A 48 6.21 -24.37 4.96
CA THR A 48 7.63 -24.66 5.23
C THR A 48 7.85 -26.08 5.78
N ASP A 49 6.85 -26.70 6.40
CA ASP A 49 6.99 -28.06 6.97
C ASP A 49 6.99 -29.16 5.88
N ASN A 50 6.47 -28.87 4.68
CA ASN A 50 6.38 -29.82 3.56
C ASN A 50 7.54 -29.73 2.54
N LYS A 51 8.52 -28.85 2.76
CA LYS A 51 9.77 -28.80 1.97
C LYS A 51 10.98 -28.94 2.88
N LYS A 52 11.12 -30.10 3.51
CA LYS A 52 12.44 -30.61 3.89
C LYS A 52 12.94 -31.50 2.76
N PRO A 53 13.77 -31.01 1.81
CA PRO A 53 14.51 -31.91 0.96
C PRO A 53 15.51 -32.63 1.86
N GLU A 54 15.34 -33.94 1.93
CA GLU A 54 16.36 -34.89 2.31
C GLU A 54 17.65 -34.56 1.55
N ALA A 55 18.54 -33.80 2.19
CA ALA A 55 19.85 -33.49 1.67
C ALA A 55 20.92 -34.10 2.56
N LYS A 56 21.20 -35.37 2.22
CA LYS A 56 22.53 -35.97 2.11
C LYS A 56 23.15 -36.63 3.35
N ALA A 57 23.02 -37.95 3.34
CA ALA A 57 24.12 -38.87 3.59
C ALA A 57 25.40 -38.49 2.82
N LYS A 58 26.56 -38.93 3.35
CA LYS A 58 27.98 -38.62 3.02
C LYS A 58 28.50 -37.49 3.91
N THR A 59 29.39 -37.70 4.89
CA THR A 59 30.46 -38.70 5.08
C THR A 59 30.71 -38.93 6.57
#